data_AF-A0A177MXV6-F1
#
_entry.id   AF-A0A177MXV6-F1
#
_cell.length_a   1.000
_cell.length_b   1.000
_cell.length_c   1.000
_cell.angle_alpha   90.00
_cell.angle_beta   90.00
_cell.angle_gamma   90.00
#
_symmetry.space_group_name_H-M   'P 1'
#
loop_
_entity.id
_entity.type
_entity.pdbx_description
1 polymer ?
#
loop_
_entity_poly.entity_id
_entity_poly.type
_entity_poly.pdbx_seq_one_letter_code
_entity_poly.pdbx_strand_id
1 'polypeptide(L)'
;MSIDAVEQANRIFQKATPVLHIHGVGGKHWRRNVAKGSRVGPWLQAKYAVLDHETWVAKIPCMYLVAGSDGRIRYVGISRNRMKDRWRISPAYDPDTMIRLSENQLFHSQCWKYIEREAEKNPNATFEVRCINADQLLPLLETFGPPLSAFTALRGDGEGIVAGVERWLCNNKCEMLVSWNIAMTV
;
A
#
# COMPACT_ATOMS: atom_id res chain seq x y z
N MET A 1 1.93 9.40 -23.26
CA MET A 1 1.90 9.10 -21.80
C MET A 1 1.61 10.42 -21.11
N SER A 2 0.46 10.60 -20.46
CA SER A 2 0.10 11.93 -19.99
C SER A 2 0.73 12.23 -18.64
N ILE A 3 1.44 13.35 -18.56
CA ILE A 3 1.87 14.01 -17.30
C ILE A 3 0.69 14.10 -16.32
N ASP A 4 -0.51 14.26 -16.87
CA ASP A 4 -1.79 14.29 -16.17
C ASP A 4 -2.06 13.05 -15.28
N ALA A 5 -1.66 11.84 -15.67
CA ALA A 5 -1.95 10.65 -14.84
C ALA A 5 -1.17 10.64 -13.52
N VAL A 6 0.10 11.07 -13.56
CA VAL A 6 0.96 11.20 -12.38
C VAL A 6 0.45 12.35 -11.50
N GLU A 7 0.03 13.46 -12.11
CA GLU A 7 -0.54 14.60 -11.39
C GLU A 7 -1.83 14.23 -10.65
N GLN A 8 -2.76 13.56 -11.33
CA GLN A 8 -4.01 13.07 -10.74
C GLN A 8 -3.75 12.08 -9.61
N ALA A 9 -2.81 11.14 -9.79
CA ALA A 9 -2.41 10.21 -8.74
C ALA A 9 -1.80 10.92 -7.52
N ASN A 10 -0.99 11.96 -7.74
CA ASN A 10 -0.44 12.77 -6.65
C ASN A 10 -1.53 13.56 -5.91
N ARG A 11 -2.51 14.12 -6.63
CA ARG A 11 -3.66 14.79 -6.00
C ARG A 11 -4.49 13.81 -5.16
N ILE A 12 -4.67 12.57 -5.62
CA ILE A 12 -5.29 11.48 -4.84
C ILE A 12 -4.46 11.19 -3.59
N PHE A 13 -3.15 11.00 -3.73
CA PHE A 13 -2.24 10.69 -2.63
C PHE A 13 -2.21 11.80 -1.57
N GLN A 14 -2.19 13.06 -2.00
CA GLN A 14 -2.24 14.22 -1.10
C GLN A 14 -3.56 14.31 -0.33
N LYS A 15 -4.68 13.93 -0.97
CA LYS A 15 -6.00 13.90 -0.32
C LYS A 15 -6.17 12.70 0.63
N ALA A 16 -5.45 11.60 0.39
CA ALA A 16 -5.53 10.39 1.18
C ALA A 16 -4.97 10.58 2.60
N THR A 17 -5.57 9.88 3.56
CA THR A 17 -5.17 9.91 4.97
C THR A 17 -3.89 9.09 5.18
N PRO A 18 -2.80 9.64 5.75
CA PRO A 18 -1.64 8.86 6.17
C PRO A 18 -2.00 7.88 7.29
N VAL A 19 -1.74 6.58 7.08
CA VAL A 19 -2.12 5.53 8.05
C VAL A 19 -0.93 4.78 8.64
N LEU A 20 0.17 4.67 7.90
CA LEU A 20 1.34 3.90 8.32
C LEU A 20 2.61 4.53 7.75
N HIS A 21 3.62 4.69 8.58
CA HIS A 21 4.95 5.12 8.18
C HIS A 21 5.96 4.03 8.54
N ILE A 22 6.69 3.53 7.54
CA ILE A 22 7.80 2.60 7.70
C ILE A 22 9.07 3.44 7.58
N HIS A 23 9.76 3.64 8.70
CA HIS A 23 10.89 4.55 8.82
C HIS A 23 12.22 3.81 9.04
N GLY A 24 12.25 2.51 8.75
CA GLY A 24 13.47 1.73 8.71
C GLY A 24 13.18 0.26 8.41
N VAL A 25 14.05 -0.38 7.63
CA VAL A 25 13.99 -1.80 7.29
C VAL A 25 15.39 -2.37 7.45
N GLY A 26 15.55 -3.44 8.23
CA GLY A 26 16.86 -4.02 8.51
C GLY A 26 16.84 -4.89 9.76
N GLY A 27 17.99 -5.00 10.43
CA GLY A 27 18.14 -5.78 11.66
C GLY A 27 18.19 -7.29 11.40
N LYS A 28 17.55 -8.07 12.26
CA LYS A 28 17.55 -9.53 12.13
C LYS A 28 16.54 -9.98 11.09
N HIS A 29 16.79 -11.13 10.49
CA HIS A 29 15.79 -11.80 9.68
C HIS A 29 14.74 -12.46 10.56
N TRP A 30 13.54 -12.63 10.02
CA TRP A 30 12.44 -13.34 10.66
C TRP A 30 11.61 -14.11 9.63
N ARG A 31 10.92 -15.17 10.06
CA ARG A 31 9.98 -15.95 9.24
C ARG A 31 8.58 -15.93 9.84
N ARG A 32 7.59 -16.09 8.96
CA ARG A 32 6.19 -16.33 9.34
C ARG A 32 5.97 -17.82 9.52
N ASN A 33 5.26 -18.19 10.57
CA ASN A 33 4.79 -19.57 10.76
C ASN A 33 3.55 -19.84 9.89
N VAL A 34 3.77 -20.07 8.59
CA VAL A 34 2.75 -20.46 7.61
C VAL A 34 3.25 -21.66 6.81
N ALA A 35 2.34 -22.52 6.35
CA ALA A 35 2.71 -23.83 5.81
C ALA A 35 3.76 -23.79 4.69
N LYS A 36 3.54 -23.00 3.62
CA LYS A 36 4.46 -22.84 2.47
C LYS A 36 4.24 -21.50 1.74
N GLY A 37 5.20 -21.12 0.91
CA GLY A 37 5.06 -20.10 -0.14
C GLY A 37 5.87 -18.82 0.08
N SER A 38 5.74 -17.88 -0.85
CA SER A 38 6.46 -16.59 -0.89
C SER A 38 6.11 -15.62 0.26
N ARG A 39 5.40 -16.09 1.29
CA ARG A 39 5.06 -15.34 2.50
C ARG A 39 5.87 -15.77 3.71
N VAL A 40 6.61 -16.89 3.61
CA VAL A 40 7.33 -17.49 4.75
C VAL A 40 8.52 -16.63 5.18
N GLY A 41 9.25 -16.04 4.25
CA GLY A 41 10.53 -15.36 4.53
C GLY A 41 11.74 -16.26 4.25
N PRO A 42 12.94 -15.92 4.75
CA PRO A 42 13.21 -14.88 5.74
C PRO A 42 12.96 -13.45 5.22
N TRP A 43 12.54 -12.57 6.11
CA TRP A 43 12.29 -11.15 5.87
C TRP A 43 13.08 -10.31 6.89
N LEU A 44 13.47 -9.10 6.52
CA LEU A 44 14.00 -8.08 7.42
C LEU A 44 12.90 -7.50 8.31
N GLN A 45 13.29 -7.08 9.50
CA GLN A 45 12.41 -6.38 10.42
C GLN A 45 12.14 -4.97 9.93
N ALA A 46 11.00 -4.40 10.36
CA ALA A 46 10.69 -3.01 10.09
C ALA A 46 10.52 -2.21 11.38
N LYS A 47 10.95 -0.96 11.33
CA LYS A 47 10.58 0.09 12.27
C LYS A 47 9.43 0.88 11.64
N TYR A 48 8.29 0.92 12.31
CA TYR A 48 7.08 1.54 11.77
C TYR A 48 6.22 2.17 12.86
N ALA A 49 5.36 3.10 12.43
CA ALA A 49 4.33 3.70 13.24
C ALA A 49 2.99 3.68 12.49
N VAL A 50 1.92 3.25 13.17
CA VAL A 50 0.55 3.45 12.71
C VAL A 50 0.16 4.88 13.09
N LEU A 51 -0.09 5.73 12.09
CA LEU A 51 -0.28 7.16 12.28
C LEU A 51 -1.74 7.52 12.61
N ASP A 52 -2.68 6.80 11.97
CA ASP A 52 -4.11 6.95 12.20
C ASP A 52 -4.70 5.57 12.51
N HIS A 53 -4.95 5.35 13.80
CA HIS A 53 -5.50 4.09 14.28
C HIS A 53 -6.97 3.89 13.90
N GLU A 54 -7.76 4.97 13.78
CA GLU A 54 -9.17 4.88 13.43
C GLU A 54 -9.31 4.36 12.00
N THR A 55 -8.61 5.01 11.05
CA THR A 55 -8.57 4.57 9.65
C THR A 55 -7.94 3.18 9.51
N TRP A 56 -6.93 2.86 10.33
CA TRP A 56 -6.26 1.56 10.31
C TRP A 56 -7.19 0.37 10.63
N VAL A 57 -8.12 0.57 11.58
CA VAL A 57 -9.05 -0.48 12.04
C VAL A 57 -10.46 -0.37 11.45
N ALA A 58 -10.77 0.72 10.74
CA ALA A 58 -12.06 0.96 10.10
C ALA A 58 -12.42 -0.18 9.13
N LYS A 59 -13.68 -0.61 9.16
CA LYS A 59 -14.24 -1.63 8.26
C LYS A 59 -14.97 -0.95 7.10
N ILE A 60 -14.23 -0.20 6.29
CA ILE A 60 -14.78 0.57 5.17
C ILE A 60 -13.95 0.24 3.93
N PRO A 61 -14.58 0.00 2.76
CA PRO A 61 -13.85 -0.14 1.52
C PRO A 61 -12.96 1.07 1.24
N CYS A 62 -11.66 0.84 1.05
CA CYS A 62 -10.72 1.92 0.71
C CYS A 62 -9.68 1.46 -0.31
N MET A 63 -9.17 2.43 -1.06
CA MET A 63 -7.93 2.30 -1.80
C MET A 63 -6.78 2.74 -0.90
N TYR A 64 -5.65 2.05 -0.95
CA TYR A 64 -4.42 2.48 -0.29
C TYR A 64 -3.28 2.59 -1.28
N LEU A 65 -2.41 3.57 -1.04
CA LEU A 65 -1.25 3.88 -1.84
C LEU A 65 -0.01 3.77 -0.97
N VAL A 66 1.09 3.30 -1.55
CA VAL A 66 2.42 3.28 -0.92
C VAL A 66 3.32 4.21 -1.71
N ALA A 67 3.93 5.18 -1.05
CA ALA A 67 4.95 6.04 -1.64
C ALA A 67 6.29 5.88 -0.93
N GLY A 68 7.37 6.02 -1.69
CA GLY A 68 8.72 6.16 -1.13
C GLY A 68 9.00 7.61 -0.71
N SER A 69 10.09 7.81 0.03
CA SER A 69 10.57 9.15 0.40
C SER A 69 10.97 10.02 -0.79
N ASP A 70 11.14 9.43 -1.98
CA ASP A 70 11.38 10.12 -3.24
C ASP A 70 10.10 10.71 -3.88
N GLY A 71 8.96 10.62 -3.20
CA GLY A 71 7.67 11.13 -3.65
C GLY A 71 7.00 10.30 -4.74
N ARG A 72 7.58 9.17 -5.14
CA ARG A 72 7.00 8.30 -6.17
C ARG A 72 6.02 7.32 -5.53
N ILE A 73 4.83 7.21 -6.12
CA ILE A 73 3.84 6.22 -5.73
C ILE A 73 4.30 4.87 -6.27
N ARG A 74 4.67 3.96 -5.36
CA ARG A 74 5.21 2.64 -5.67
C ARG A 74 4.12 1.60 -5.89
N TYR A 75 3.04 1.66 -5.11
CA TYR A 75 1.98 0.64 -5.12
C TYR A 75 0.61 1.23 -4.87
N VAL A 76 -0.42 0.62 -5.45
CA VAL A 76 -1.83 0.84 -5.12
C VAL A 76 -2.51 -0.51 -4.86
N GLY A 77 -3.46 -0.55 -3.93
CA GLY A 77 -4.33 -1.70 -3.75
C GLY A 77 -5.65 -1.32 -3.08
N ILE A 78 -6.56 -2.29 -3.02
CA ILE A 78 -7.86 -2.10 -2.34
C ILE A 78 -7.97 -2.96 -1.07
N SER A 79 -8.66 -2.44 -0.08
CA SER A 79 -9.18 -3.21 1.06
C SER A 79 -10.70 -3.13 1.06
N ARG A 80 -11.37 -4.28 1.11
CA ARG A 80 -12.83 -4.37 1.36
C ARG A 80 -13.15 -4.39 2.86
N ASN A 81 -12.12 -4.57 3.69
CA ASN A 81 -12.22 -4.70 5.14
C ASN A 81 -11.34 -3.64 5.79
N ARG A 82 -10.39 -4.03 6.65
CA ARG A 82 -9.53 -3.12 7.41
C ARG A 82 -8.15 -3.01 6.78
N MET A 83 -7.51 -1.85 6.91
CA MET A 83 -6.12 -1.68 6.48
C MET A 83 -5.17 -2.66 7.18
N LYS A 84 -5.40 -2.92 8.47
CA LYS A 84 -4.64 -3.91 9.25
C LYS A 84 -4.70 -5.35 8.71
N ASP A 85 -5.73 -5.68 7.92
CA ASP A 85 -5.85 -7.02 7.32
C ASP A 85 -5.01 -7.17 6.05
N ARG A 86 -4.67 -6.04 5.41
CA ARG A 86 -3.72 -5.95 4.27
C ARG A 86 -2.29 -5.84 4.78
N TRP A 87 -2.05 -4.93 5.72
CA TRP A 87 -0.77 -4.69 6.38
C TRP A 87 -0.76 -5.36 7.75
N ARG A 88 -0.40 -6.65 7.76
CA ARG A 88 -0.60 -7.50 8.94
C ARG A 88 0.56 -7.37 9.91
N ILE A 89 0.24 -7.16 11.17
CA ILE A 89 1.17 -7.34 12.28
C ILE A 89 1.07 -8.83 12.69
N SER A 90 2.13 -9.59 12.44
CA SER A 90 2.16 -11.04 12.63
C SER A 90 3.21 -11.46 13.67
N PRO A 91 2.98 -12.55 14.43
CA PRO A 91 4.04 -13.20 15.19
C PRO A 91 5.23 -13.51 14.27
N ALA A 92 6.42 -13.15 14.73
CA ALA A 92 7.66 -13.35 14.01
C ALA A 92 8.50 -14.42 14.71
N TYR A 93 9.21 -15.23 13.92
CA TYR A 93 10.03 -16.33 14.40
C TYR A 93 11.44 -16.18 13.85
N ASP A 94 12.42 -16.57 14.64
CA ASP A 94 13.79 -16.69 14.19
C ASP A 94 13.88 -17.71 13.03
N PRO A 95 14.54 -17.38 11.90
CA PRO A 95 14.54 -18.22 10.71
C PRO A 95 15.13 -19.62 10.91
N ASP A 96 16.08 -19.75 11.83
CA ASP A 96 16.90 -20.96 11.99
C ASP A 96 16.37 -21.82 13.14
N THR A 97 16.02 -21.19 14.26
CA THR A 97 15.59 -21.87 15.48
C THR A 97 14.08 -22.03 15.60
N MET A 98 13.30 -21.30 14.80
CA MET A 98 11.84 -21.20 14.91
C MET A 98 11.35 -20.76 16.32
N ILE A 99 12.22 -20.16 17.12
CA ILE A 99 11.86 -19.55 18.39
C ILE A 99 11.13 -18.24 18.08
N ARG A 100 10.01 -17.99 18.77
CA ARG A 100 9.24 -16.75 18.60
C ARG A 100 10.06 -15.54 19.07
N LEU A 101 10.13 -14.51 18.23
CA LEU A 101 10.73 -13.22 18.58
C LEU A 101 9.81 -12.43 19.53
N SER A 102 10.40 -11.55 20.34
CA SER A 102 9.67 -10.72 21.30
C SER A 102 8.67 -9.77 20.62
N GLU A 103 9.02 -9.30 19.42
CA GLU A 103 8.22 -8.34 18.66
C GLU A 103 7.46 -9.00 17.50
N ASN A 104 6.21 -8.59 17.32
CA ASN A 104 5.48 -8.89 16.09
C ASN A 104 5.99 -7.99 14.96
N GLN A 105 6.00 -8.54 13.74
CA GLN A 105 6.50 -7.82 12.57
C GLN A 105 5.38 -7.47 11.60
N LEU A 106 5.51 -6.29 11.00
CA LEU A 106 4.65 -5.82 9.92
C LEU A 106 4.94 -6.61 8.64
N PHE A 107 3.90 -6.94 7.87
CA PHE A 107 4.06 -7.61 6.59
C PHE A 107 2.94 -7.26 5.60
N HIS A 108 3.33 -7.04 4.35
CA HIS A 108 2.42 -6.92 3.22
C HIS A 108 2.84 -7.86 2.09
N SER A 109 1.97 -8.79 1.70
CA SER A 109 2.36 -9.90 0.82
C SER A 109 2.85 -9.49 -0.58
N GLN A 110 2.41 -8.34 -1.06
CA GLN A 110 2.83 -7.84 -2.39
C GLN A 110 3.99 -6.86 -2.29
N CYS A 111 4.07 -6.06 -1.23
CA CYS A 111 5.01 -4.95 -1.13
C CYS A 111 6.33 -5.33 -0.45
N TRP A 112 6.33 -6.31 0.47
CA TRP A 112 7.47 -6.52 1.36
C TRP A 112 8.78 -6.81 0.61
N LYS A 113 8.75 -7.72 -0.36
CA LYS A 113 9.90 -8.04 -1.21
C LYS A 113 10.48 -6.83 -1.95
N TYR A 114 9.65 -5.83 -2.28
CA TYR A 114 10.10 -4.62 -2.96
C TYR A 114 10.65 -3.60 -1.96
N ILE A 115 10.01 -3.48 -0.80
CA ILE A 115 10.49 -2.68 0.34
C ILE A 115 11.90 -3.11 0.73
N GLU A 116 12.15 -4.42 0.90
CA GLU A 116 13.49 -4.92 1.22
C GLU A 116 14.50 -4.65 0.12
N ARG A 117 14.16 -4.93 -1.13
CA ARG A 117 15.04 -4.64 -2.27
C ARG A 117 15.40 -3.16 -2.37
N GLU A 118 14.46 -2.27 -2.05
CA GLU A 118 14.72 -0.83 -2.04
C GLU A 118 15.58 -0.44 -0.82
N ALA A 119 15.34 -1.02 0.34
CA ALA A 119 16.14 -0.82 1.55
C ALA A 119 17.58 -1.37 1.42
N GLU A 120 17.80 -2.46 0.69
CA GLU A 120 19.13 -2.99 0.36
C GLU A 120 19.96 -1.98 -0.44
N LYS A 121 19.30 -1.27 -1.36
CA LYS A 121 19.96 -0.25 -2.20
C LYS A 121 20.09 1.09 -1.48
N ASN A 122 19.14 1.41 -0.62
CA ASN A 122 19.11 2.64 0.17
C ASN A 122 18.64 2.32 1.59
N PRO A 123 19.57 2.12 2.54
CA PRO A 123 19.23 1.80 3.94
C PRO A 123 18.39 2.87 4.65
N ASN A 124 18.35 4.10 4.12
CA ASN A 124 17.55 5.21 4.62
C ASN A 124 16.20 5.35 3.89
N ALA A 125 15.82 4.40 3.04
CA ALA A 125 14.52 4.40 2.39
C ALA A 125 13.41 4.33 3.44
N THR A 126 12.45 5.26 3.32
CA THR A 126 11.22 5.25 4.12
C THR A 126 10.01 5.15 3.21
N PHE A 127 8.93 4.62 3.75
CA PHE A 127 7.70 4.38 3.00
C PHE A 127 6.51 4.89 3.79
N GLU A 128 5.62 5.59 3.10
CA GLU A 128 4.35 6.05 3.65
C GLU A 128 3.20 5.32 2.97
N VAL A 129 2.27 4.83 3.76
CA VAL A 129 1.02 4.26 3.29
C VAL A 129 -0.11 5.21 3.64
N ARG A 130 -0.89 5.57 2.62
CA ARG A 130 -2.11 6.36 2.77
C ARG A 130 -3.32 5.57 2.34
N CYS A 131 -4.48 5.82 2.94
CA CYS A 131 -5.76 5.21 2.57
C CYS A 131 -6.77 6.32 2.24
N ILE A 132 -7.61 6.07 1.25
CA ILE A 132 -8.67 6.97 0.81
C ILE A 132 -9.93 6.15 0.52
N ASN A 133 -11.05 6.54 1.13
CA ASN A 133 -12.34 5.91 0.89
C ASN A 133 -13.11 6.63 -0.23
N ALA A 134 -14.27 6.11 -0.61
CA ALA A 134 -15.08 6.70 -1.67
C ALA A 134 -15.59 8.12 -1.34
N ASP A 135 -15.94 8.40 -0.08
CA ASP A 135 -16.42 9.73 0.34
C ASP A 135 -15.36 10.81 0.16
N GLN A 136 -14.09 10.47 0.42
CA GLN A 136 -12.96 11.36 0.18
C GLN A 136 -12.59 11.46 -1.31
N LEU A 137 -12.76 10.37 -2.07
CA LEU A 137 -12.34 10.28 -3.47
C LEU A 137 -13.34 10.95 -4.42
N LEU A 138 -14.66 10.81 -4.18
CA LEU A 138 -15.71 11.34 -5.06
C LEU A 138 -15.57 12.84 -5.36
N PRO A 139 -15.42 13.73 -4.37
CA PRO A 139 -15.26 15.17 -4.64
C PRO A 139 -14.02 15.47 -5.47
N LEU A 140 -12.98 14.64 -5.38
CA LEU A 140 -11.77 14.81 -6.16
C LEU A 140 -11.97 14.37 -7.61
N LEU A 141 -12.65 13.25 -7.84
CA LEU A 141 -12.96 12.72 -9.17
C LEU A 141 -13.81 13.70 -10.00
N GLU A 142 -14.74 14.42 -9.35
CA GLU A 142 -15.54 15.48 -9.99
C GLU A 142 -14.67 16.57 -10.63
N THR A 143 -13.44 16.76 -10.15
CA THR A 143 -12.52 17.79 -10.64
C THR A 143 -11.51 17.33 -11.70
N PHE A 144 -11.37 16.02 -11.94
CA PHE A 144 -10.32 15.47 -12.81
C PHE A 144 -10.69 15.43 -14.29
N GLY A 145 -11.96 15.68 -14.64
CA GLY A 145 -12.46 15.45 -15.99
C GLY A 145 -12.36 13.97 -16.42
N PRO A 146 -12.76 13.65 -17.66
CA PRO A 146 -12.69 12.27 -18.16
C PRO A 146 -11.23 11.78 -18.28
N PRO A 147 -10.95 10.48 -18.04
CA PRO A 147 -11.93 9.42 -17.72
C PRO A 147 -12.26 9.30 -16.23
N LEU A 148 -11.50 9.93 -15.33
CA LEU A 148 -11.68 9.74 -13.88
C LEU A 148 -13.02 10.26 -13.36
N SER A 149 -13.53 11.36 -13.91
CA SER A 149 -14.84 11.90 -13.53
C SER A 149 -15.99 10.95 -13.85
N ALA A 150 -15.82 10.01 -14.80
CA ALA A 150 -16.86 9.03 -15.14
C ALA A 150 -17.16 8.06 -13.99
N PHE A 151 -16.20 7.83 -13.08
CA PHE A 151 -16.43 6.98 -11.89
C PHE A 151 -17.42 7.61 -10.90
N THR A 152 -17.76 8.89 -11.02
CA THR A 152 -18.82 9.53 -10.22
C THR A 152 -20.20 8.93 -10.49
N ALA A 153 -20.39 8.27 -11.64
CA ALA A 153 -21.61 7.51 -11.94
C ALA A 153 -21.82 6.31 -11.00
N LEU A 154 -20.77 5.85 -10.32
CA LEU A 154 -20.83 4.77 -9.31
C LEU A 154 -21.16 5.29 -7.90
N ARG A 155 -21.65 6.53 -7.76
CA ARG A 155 -22.03 7.10 -6.47
C ARG A 155 -22.98 6.15 -5.72
N GLY A 156 -22.66 5.88 -4.45
CA GLY A 156 -23.36 4.89 -3.63
C GLY A 156 -22.73 3.50 -3.64
N ASP A 157 -21.88 3.18 -4.63
CA ASP A 157 -21.04 1.99 -4.66
C ASP A 157 -19.59 2.35 -4.30
N GLY A 158 -19.33 2.44 -3.00
CA GLY A 158 -18.01 2.82 -2.50
C GLY A 158 -16.89 1.84 -2.90
N GLU A 159 -17.20 0.55 -3.00
CA GLU A 159 -16.23 -0.45 -3.46
C GLU A 159 -15.93 -0.28 -4.95
N GLY A 160 -16.97 -0.10 -5.78
CA GLY A 160 -16.83 0.11 -7.22
C GLY A 160 -16.00 1.35 -7.54
N ILE A 161 -16.20 2.45 -6.81
CA ILE A 161 -15.41 3.68 -6.96
C ILE A 161 -13.92 3.42 -6.70
N VAL A 162 -13.57 2.86 -5.54
CA VAL A 162 -12.15 2.65 -5.19
C VAL A 162 -11.48 1.61 -6.10
N ALA A 163 -12.21 0.56 -6.52
CA ALA A 163 -11.71 -0.45 -7.45
C ALA A 163 -11.53 0.10 -8.87
N GLY A 164 -12.44 0.96 -9.33
CA GLY A 164 -12.32 1.62 -10.64
C GLY A 164 -11.10 2.52 -10.73
N VAL A 165 -10.87 3.33 -9.71
CA VAL A 165 -9.71 4.23 -9.64
C VAL A 165 -8.39 3.45 -9.47
N GLU A 166 -8.37 2.41 -8.62
CA GLU A 166 -7.20 1.53 -8.50
C GLU A 166 -6.81 0.92 -9.85
N ARG A 167 -7.80 0.40 -10.60
CA ARG A 167 -7.57 -0.17 -11.92
C ARG A 167 -7.06 0.87 -12.91
N TRP A 168 -7.61 2.08 -12.87
CA TRP A 168 -7.13 3.17 -13.71
C TRP A 168 -5.66 3.52 -13.39
N LEU A 169 -5.27 3.58 -12.11
CA LEU A 169 -3.88 3.81 -11.69
C LEU A 169 -2.97 2.69 -12.21
N CYS A 170 -3.38 1.44 -12.06
CA CYS A 170 -2.68 0.27 -12.58
C CYS A 170 -2.50 0.31 -14.11
N ASN A 171 -3.51 0.75 -14.86
CA ASN A 171 -3.45 0.88 -16.31
C ASN A 171 -2.58 2.05 -16.78
N ASN A 172 -2.29 3.02 -15.91
CA ASN A 172 -1.41 4.16 -16.16
C ASN A 172 -0.04 4.00 -15.49
N LYS A 173 0.34 2.76 -15.13
CA LYS A 173 1.62 2.43 -14.52
C LYS A 173 2.81 2.99 -15.31
N CYS A 174 3.77 3.55 -14.60
CA CYS A 174 5.07 3.96 -15.14
C CYS A 174 6.16 3.90 -14.04
N GLU A 175 7.36 4.40 -14.31
CA GLU A 175 8.44 4.44 -13.30
C GLU A 175 8.11 5.32 -12.08
N MET A 176 7.27 6.34 -12.28
CA MET A 176 6.84 7.28 -11.24
C MET A 176 5.55 6.84 -10.53
N LEU A 177 4.81 5.90 -11.10
CA LEU A 177 3.45 5.54 -10.67
C LEU A 177 3.22 4.03 -10.68
N VAL A 178 2.90 3.50 -9.50
CA VAL A 178 2.52 2.10 -9.22
C VAL A 178 3.49 1.07 -9.79
N SER A 179 4.79 1.37 -9.76
CA SER A 179 5.86 0.54 -10.35
C SER A 179 5.91 -0.89 -9.79
N TRP A 180 5.44 -1.11 -8.56
CA TRP A 180 5.37 -2.43 -7.89
C TRP A 180 4.09 -3.21 -8.18
N ASN A 181 3.05 -2.59 -8.74
CA ASN A 181 1.88 -3.33 -9.22
C ASN A 181 2.32 -4.16 -10.42
N ILE A 182 2.35 -5.49 -10.28
CA ILE A 182 2.50 -6.37 -11.43
C ILE A 182 1.17 -6.27 -12.18
N ALA A 183 1.22 -5.95 -13.49
CA ALA A 183 0.02 -5.86 -14.31
C ALA A 183 -0.84 -7.09 -14.07
N MET A 184 -2.14 -6.90 -13.86
CA MET A 184 -3.10 -8.00 -13.97
C MET A 184 -3.09 -8.44 -15.43
N THR A 185 -2.13 -9.27 -15.81
CA THR A 185 -2.21 -10.07 -17.02
C THR A 185 -3.40 -10.99 -16.81
N VAL A 186 -4.52 -10.60 -17.40
CA VAL A 186 -5.64 -11.47 -17.72
C VAL A 186 -5.13 -12.69 -18.47
#